data_AF-A0A6C0E8V2-F1
#
_entry.id   AF-A0A6C0E8V2-F1
#
_cell.length_a   1.000
_cell.length_b   1.000
_cell.length_c   1.000
_cell.angle_alpha   90.00
_cell.angle_beta   90.00
_cell.angle_gamma   90.00
#
_symmetry.space_group_name_H-M   'P 1'
#
loop_
_entity.id
_entity.type
_entity.pdbx_description
1 polymer ?
#
loop_
_entity_poly.entity_id
_entity_poly.type
_entity_poly.pdbx_seq_one_letter_code
_entity_poly.pdbx_strand_id
1 'polypeptide(L)'
;MSDSEVEDNLKCDVCKDFFYDPITLLCQHTFCSFCITSLKECPMCRLKIHLPKQKNKLMTELIGVLYGSEKLEELNNKFHLTKLEKEIRPQVEKDLRLDFDNMLMDNSKTSPKSSDKIIKCVDFNLNPKTKVEQPKESSIWDFTLENLIKWLELIFVAYYVWILIYNSSGNGFSWIKFLLNVFILIQTFTSMFSFNTQYDQYFSIVGTSNNILSNIGSSVFDI
;
A
#
# COMPACT_ATOMS: atom_id res chain seq x y z
N MET A 1 -6.30 22.07 24.78
CA MET A 1 -6.45 21.46 23.45
C MET A 1 -6.77 20.00 23.66
N SER A 2 -7.95 19.57 23.23
CA SER A 2 -8.28 18.15 23.17
C SER A 2 -7.62 17.53 21.93
N ASP A 3 -7.35 16.23 21.97
CA ASP A 3 -6.70 15.51 20.86
C ASP A 3 -7.47 15.67 19.52
N SER A 4 -8.80 15.81 19.61
CA SER A 4 -9.69 16.07 18.46
C SER A 4 -9.40 17.38 17.72
N GLU A 5 -9.01 18.44 18.42
CA GLU A 5 -8.71 19.73 17.79
C GLU A 5 -7.41 19.65 16.98
N VAL A 6 -6.45 18.84 17.43
CA VAL A 6 -5.17 18.65 16.73
C VAL A 6 -5.39 17.85 15.45
N GLU A 7 -6.22 16.80 15.50
CA GLU A 7 -6.59 16.01 14.33
C GLU A 7 -7.20 16.87 13.22
N ASP A 8 -8.14 17.75 13.56
CA ASP A 8 -8.85 18.56 12.57
C ASP A 8 -7.94 19.57 11.87
N ASN A 9 -6.92 20.08 12.57
CA ASN A 9 -5.91 20.97 11.98
C ASN A 9 -4.95 20.27 11.00
N LEU A 10 -4.95 18.94 10.97
CA LEU A 10 -4.11 18.13 10.09
C LEU A 10 -4.90 17.51 8.93
N LYS A 11 -6.17 17.87 8.80
CA LYS A 11 -7.05 17.42 7.71
C LYS A 11 -7.14 18.47 6.60
N CYS A 12 -7.19 17.98 5.38
CA CYS A 12 -7.42 18.79 4.19
C CYS A 12 -8.89 19.17 4.07
N ASP A 13 -9.17 20.45 3.83
CA ASP A 13 -10.55 20.93 3.72
C ASP A 13 -11.31 20.43 2.48
N VAL A 14 -10.62 19.87 1.49
CA VAL A 14 -11.23 19.36 0.26
C VAL A 14 -11.60 17.88 0.39
N CYS A 15 -10.67 17.02 0.83
CA CYS A 15 -10.94 15.59 0.98
C CYS A 15 -11.36 15.17 2.40
N LYS A 16 -11.32 16.11 3.37
CA LYS A 16 -11.67 15.90 4.78
C LYS A 16 -10.92 14.76 5.48
N ASP A 17 -9.71 14.51 5.00
CA ASP A 17 -8.79 13.48 5.49
C ASP A 17 -7.42 14.09 5.74
N PHE A 18 -6.54 13.38 6.44
CA PHE A 18 -5.19 13.85 6.75
C PHE A 18 -4.43 14.30 5.50
N PHE A 19 -3.56 15.29 5.66
CA PHE A 19 -2.78 15.82 4.56
C PHE A 19 -1.86 14.75 3.93
N TYR A 20 -2.01 14.56 2.62
CA TYR A 20 -1.09 13.78 1.80
C TYR A 20 -0.43 14.68 0.75
N ASP A 21 0.91 14.68 0.72
CA ASP A 21 1.70 15.59 -0.12
C ASP A 21 1.19 17.04 -0.07
N PRO A 22 1.11 17.66 1.11
CA PRO A 22 0.48 18.95 1.29
C PRO A 22 1.21 20.08 0.55
N ILE A 23 0.43 21.01 0.04
CA ILE A 23 0.86 22.24 -0.62
C ILE A 23 0.26 23.40 0.17
N THR A 24 1.12 24.28 0.69
CA THR A 24 0.72 25.53 1.31
C THR A 24 0.71 26.65 0.27
N LEU A 25 -0.45 27.25 0.07
CA LEU A 25 -0.63 28.36 -0.87
C LEU A 25 -0.06 29.67 -0.31
N LEU A 26 0.10 30.68 -1.18
CA LEU A 26 0.49 32.03 -0.76
C LEU A 26 -0.52 32.68 0.20
N CYS A 27 -1.79 32.29 0.11
CA CYS A 27 -2.83 32.68 1.06
C CYS A 27 -2.79 31.89 2.39
N GLN A 28 -1.72 31.13 2.64
CA GLN A 28 -1.44 30.37 3.86
C GLN A 28 -2.39 29.19 4.16
N HIS A 29 -3.29 28.86 3.24
CA HIS A 29 -4.09 27.64 3.35
C HIS A 29 -3.35 26.44 2.77
N THR A 30 -3.43 25.30 3.45
CA THR A 30 -2.76 24.06 3.07
C THR A 30 -3.78 23.03 2.59
N PHE A 31 -3.46 22.34 1.49
CA PHE A 31 -4.31 21.29 0.90
C PHE A 31 -3.44 20.16 0.38
N CYS A 32 -4.01 18.97 0.16
CA CYS A 32 -3.32 17.91 -0.56
C CYS A 32 -3.02 18.35 -2.01
N SER A 33 -1.84 17.98 -2.53
CA SER A 33 -1.43 18.36 -3.89
C SER A 33 -2.47 18.02 -4.97
N PHE A 34 -3.05 16.82 -4.90
CA PHE A 34 -4.07 16.38 -5.84
C PHE A 34 -5.40 17.13 -5.70
N CYS A 35 -5.75 17.59 -4.49
CA CYS A 35 -7.00 18.30 -4.22
C CYS A 35 -7.01 19.70 -4.85
N ILE A 36 -5.84 20.33 -4.92
CA ILE A 36 -5.72 21.72 -5.34
C ILE A 36 -5.30 21.87 -6.81
N THR A 37 -4.75 20.81 -7.42
CA THR A 37 -4.26 20.82 -8.81
C THR A 37 -5.31 21.23 -9.85
N SER A 38 -6.58 20.85 -9.67
CA SER A 38 -7.67 21.18 -10.61
C SER A 38 -8.36 22.52 -10.33
N LEU A 39 -8.01 23.20 -9.24
CA LEU A 39 -8.68 24.41 -8.77
C LEU A 39 -7.90 25.66 -9.16
N LYS A 40 -8.64 26.72 -9.55
CA LYS A 40 -8.06 28.03 -9.91
C LYS A 40 -8.05 29.02 -8.74
N GLU A 41 -8.89 28.79 -7.74
CA GLU A 41 -9.07 29.65 -6.57
C GLU A 41 -9.10 28.83 -5.29
N CYS A 42 -8.57 29.39 -4.20
CA CYS A 42 -8.49 28.73 -2.91
C CYS A 42 -9.90 28.44 -2.37
N PRO A 43 -10.23 27.20 -1.97
CA PRO A 43 -11.53 26.85 -1.41
C PRO A 43 -11.95 27.68 -0.19
N MET A 44 -10.98 28.14 0.61
CA MET A 44 -11.22 28.80 1.89
C MET A 44 -11.40 30.32 1.75
N CYS A 45 -10.56 30.96 0.93
CA CYS A 45 -10.51 32.42 0.84
C CYS A 45 -10.74 32.98 -0.57
N ARG A 46 -10.95 32.11 -1.57
CA ARG A 46 -11.21 32.45 -2.99
C ARG A 46 -10.10 33.27 -3.67
N LEU A 47 -8.92 33.37 -3.06
CA LEU A 47 -7.73 33.95 -3.69
C LEU A 47 -7.25 33.05 -4.83
N LYS A 48 -6.78 33.67 -5.93
CA LYS A 48 -6.22 32.94 -7.08
C LYS A 48 -5.05 32.06 -6.64
N ILE A 49 -5.06 30.83 -7.11
CA ILE A 49 -4.05 29.83 -6.78
C ILE A 49 -2.87 29.99 -7.75
N HIS A 50 -1.68 30.16 -7.18
CA HIS A 50 -0.42 29.89 -7.85
C HIS A 50 0.19 28.67 -7.19
N LEU A 51 0.21 27.54 -7.88
CA LEU A 51 0.73 26.28 -7.33
C LEU A 51 2.24 26.40 -7.15
N PRO A 52 2.75 26.34 -5.90
CA PRO A 52 4.19 26.27 -5.69
C PRO A 52 4.70 24.89 -6.11
N LYS A 53 5.96 24.83 -6.54
CA LYS A 53 6.63 23.56 -6.88
C LYS A 53 6.97 22.72 -5.64
N GLN A 54 7.13 23.37 -4.49
CA GLN A 54 7.56 22.74 -3.26
C GLN A 54 6.35 22.30 -2.44
N LYS A 55 6.42 21.07 -1.94
CA LYS A 55 5.47 20.50 -0.99
C LYS A 55 5.90 20.83 0.44
N ASN A 56 4.93 20.99 1.32
CA ASN A 56 5.17 21.25 2.73
C ASN A 56 5.44 19.94 3.48
N LYS A 57 6.67 19.43 3.40
CA LYS A 57 7.06 18.17 4.06
C LYS A 57 6.84 18.19 5.58
N LEU A 58 6.91 19.35 6.21
CA LEU A 58 6.72 19.49 7.66
C LEU A 58 5.33 19.03 8.09
N MET A 59 4.30 19.31 7.29
CA MET A 59 2.94 18.86 7.59
C MET A 59 2.81 17.34 7.53
N THR A 60 3.49 16.68 6.60
CA THR A 60 3.54 15.21 6.54
C THR A 60 4.34 14.64 7.71
N GLU A 61 5.48 15.24 8.04
CA GLU A 61 6.30 14.80 9.17
C GLU A 61 5.58 14.96 10.50
N LEU A 62 4.83 16.05 10.68
CA LEU A 62 4.02 16.30 11.87
C LEU A 62 2.95 15.22 12.09
N ILE A 63 2.31 14.75 11.01
CA ILE A 63 1.36 13.62 11.09
C ILE A 63 2.10 12.36 11.56
N GLY A 64 3.29 12.09 11.04
CA GLY A 64 4.10 10.93 11.48
C GLY A 64 4.54 11.01 12.94
N VAL A 65 4.91 12.21 13.42
CA VAL A 65 5.31 12.42 14.81
C VAL A 65 4.13 12.25 15.77
N LEU A 66 2.93 12.71 15.39
CA LEU A 66 1.76 12.70 16.28
C LEU A 66 0.95 11.40 16.23
N TYR A 67 0.86 10.75 15.06
CA TYR A 67 0.01 9.58 14.81
C TYR A 67 0.78 8.33 14.39
N GLY A 68 2.11 8.37 14.38
CA GLY A 68 2.96 7.24 14.02
C GLY A 68 3.23 7.12 12.52
N SER A 69 4.30 6.40 12.19
CA SER A 69 4.70 6.14 10.80
C SER A 69 3.72 5.22 10.08
N GLU A 70 3.03 4.32 10.79
CA GLU A 70 2.00 3.46 10.19
C GLU A 70 0.85 4.27 9.58
N LYS A 71 0.50 5.42 10.19
CA LYS A 71 -0.55 6.29 9.68
C LYS A 71 -0.16 6.94 8.35
N LEU A 72 1.12 7.29 8.20
CA LEU A 72 1.64 7.82 6.94
C LEU A 72 1.62 6.77 5.83
N GLU A 73 1.95 5.53 6.15
CA GLU A 73 1.89 4.42 5.20
C GLU A 73 0.44 4.13 4.77
N GLU A 74 -0.50 4.12 5.71
CA GLU A 74 -1.94 3.99 5.42
C GLU A 74 -2.42 5.09 4.46
N LEU A 75 -2.07 6.35 4.74
CA LEU A 75 -2.44 7.49 3.90
C LEU A 75 -1.83 7.40 2.50
N ASN A 76 -0.57 6.96 2.41
CA ASN A 76 0.11 6.75 1.15
C ASN A 76 -0.59 5.67 0.31
N ASN A 77 -0.89 4.53 0.91
CA ASN A 77 -1.59 3.43 0.25
C ASN A 77 -2.99 3.84 -0.22
N LYS A 78 -3.76 4.52 0.66
CA LYS A 78 -5.07 5.07 0.31
C LYS A 78 -4.97 6.03 -0.87
N PHE A 79 -3.99 6.92 -0.87
CA PHE A 79 -3.77 7.84 -1.97
C PHE A 79 -3.43 7.12 -3.28
N HIS A 80 -2.52 6.15 -3.26
CA HIS A 80 -2.17 5.34 -4.43
C HIS A 80 -3.41 4.66 -5.04
N LEU A 81 -4.27 4.08 -4.19
CA LEU A 81 -5.52 3.48 -4.63
C LEU A 81 -6.46 4.51 -5.26
N THR A 82 -6.68 5.67 -4.63
CA THR A 82 -7.54 6.73 -5.22
C THR A 82 -7.01 7.27 -6.55
N LYS A 83 -5.68 7.28 -6.73
CA LYS A 83 -5.05 7.68 -7.98
C LYS A 83 -5.28 6.64 -9.07
N LEU A 84 -5.01 5.36 -8.78
CA LEU A 84 -5.28 4.25 -9.70
C LEU A 84 -6.75 4.19 -10.08
N GLU A 85 -7.66 4.36 -9.12
CA GLU A 85 -9.09 4.37 -9.37
C GLU A 85 -9.49 5.47 -10.35
N LYS A 86 -8.96 6.69 -10.21
CA LYS A 86 -9.23 7.79 -11.15
C LYS A 86 -8.68 7.55 -12.55
N GLU A 87 -7.55 6.85 -12.67
CA GLU A 87 -6.94 6.50 -13.95
C GLU A 87 -7.68 5.35 -14.66
N ILE A 88 -8.12 4.34 -13.90
CA ILE A 88 -8.81 3.14 -14.42
C ILE A 88 -10.29 3.43 -14.73
N ARG A 89 -10.98 4.21 -13.89
CA ARG A 89 -12.41 4.55 -14.03
C ARG A 89 -12.84 4.95 -15.45
N PRO A 90 -12.18 5.89 -16.14
CA PRO A 90 -12.61 6.29 -17.49
C PRO A 90 -12.45 5.16 -18.51
N GLN A 91 -11.46 4.29 -18.36
CA GLN A 91 -11.26 3.15 -19.25
C GLN A 91 -12.38 2.12 -19.05
N VAL A 92 -12.67 1.77 -17.79
CA VAL A 92 -13.78 0.88 -17.45
C VAL A 92 -15.12 1.43 -17.92
N GLU A 93 -15.37 2.73 -17.78
CA GLU A 93 -16.62 3.34 -18.27
C GLU A 93 -16.74 3.25 -19.80
N LYS A 94 -15.64 3.42 -20.53
CA LYS A 94 -15.62 3.31 -21.98
C LYS A 94 -15.87 1.87 -22.45
N ASP A 95 -15.22 0.90 -21.80
CA ASP A 95 -15.37 -0.51 -22.14
C ASP A 95 -16.81 -0.98 -21.86
N LEU A 96 -17.41 -0.55 -20.74
CA LEU A 96 -18.82 -0.81 -20.43
C LEU A 96 -19.80 -0.20 -21.46
N ARG A 97 -19.51 1.01 -21.97
CA ARG A 97 -20.32 1.63 -23.04
C ARG A 97 -20.24 0.84 -24.34
N LEU A 98 -19.04 0.39 -24.72
CA LEU A 98 -18.81 -0.45 -25.90
C LEU A 98 -19.57 -1.78 -25.79
N ASP A 99 -19.50 -2.45 -24.64
CA ASP A 99 -20.23 -3.69 -24.40
C ASP A 99 -21.75 -3.49 -24.51
N PHE A 100 -22.28 -2.38 -23.97
CA PHE A 100 -23.69 -2.02 -24.10
C PHE A 100 -24.11 -1.75 -25.54
N ASP A 101 -23.32 -0.99 -26.30
CA ASP A 101 -23.59 -0.70 -27.71
C ASP A 101 -23.56 -1.99 -28.56
N ASN A 102 -22.63 -2.91 -28.29
CA ASN A 102 -22.57 -4.21 -28.93
C ASN A 102 -23.81 -5.07 -28.60
N MET A 103 -24.29 -5.07 -27.36
CA MET A 103 -25.55 -5.73 -26.98
C MET A 103 -26.77 -5.14 -27.70
N LEU A 104 -26.78 -3.85 -28.01
CA LEU A 104 -27.85 -3.22 -28.79
C LEU A 104 -27.79 -3.60 -30.27
N MET A 105 -26.60 -3.78 -30.84
CA MET A 105 -26.42 -4.20 -32.23
C MET A 105 -26.92 -5.63 -32.48
N ASP A 106 -26.76 -6.53 -31.51
CA ASP A 106 -27.22 -7.93 -31.59
C ASP A 106 -28.75 -8.09 -31.44
N ASN A 107 -29.45 -7.08 -30.88
CA ASN A 107 -30.90 -7.09 -30.69
C ASN A 107 -31.70 -6.40 -31.81
N SER A 108 -31.06 -6.06 -32.94
CA SER A 108 -31.71 -5.50 -34.13
C SER A 108 -32.74 -6.44 -34.82
N LYS A 109 -33.10 -7.56 -34.20
CA LYS A 109 -34.30 -8.35 -34.56
C LYS A 109 -35.57 -8.04 -33.77
N THR A 110 -35.57 -7.19 -32.74
CA THR A 110 -36.82 -6.67 -32.14
C THR A 110 -36.66 -5.27 -31.54
N SER A 111 -37.34 -4.27 -32.13
CA SER A 111 -37.56 -2.96 -31.51
C SER A 111 -38.45 -3.11 -30.25
N PRO A 112 -38.32 -2.27 -29.20
CA PRO A 112 -39.03 -0.98 -29.23
C PRO A 112 -38.38 0.21 -28.48
N LYS A 113 -38.59 1.38 -29.08
CA LYS A 113 -38.97 2.72 -28.54
C LYS A 113 -38.56 3.17 -27.13
N SER A 114 -38.13 4.43 -27.14
CA SER A 114 -38.11 5.45 -26.08
C SER A 114 -36.82 5.57 -25.28
N SER A 115 -36.16 6.68 -25.59
CA SER A 115 -35.00 7.27 -24.97
C SER A 115 -35.26 7.68 -23.50
N ASP A 116 -34.16 7.80 -22.75
CA ASP A 116 -34.03 8.69 -21.57
C ASP A 116 -34.39 8.17 -20.16
N LYS A 117 -34.49 6.86 -19.89
CA LYS A 117 -34.75 6.39 -18.50
C LYS A 117 -33.82 5.34 -17.87
N ILE A 118 -32.72 4.94 -18.49
CA ILE A 118 -31.84 3.92 -17.90
C ILE A 118 -30.39 4.43 -17.78
N ILE A 119 -30.21 5.54 -17.07
CA ILE A 119 -28.96 5.83 -16.36
C ILE A 119 -29.34 6.24 -14.93
N LYS A 120 -29.92 5.29 -14.21
CA LYS A 120 -30.12 5.39 -12.76
C LYS A 120 -30.07 4.02 -12.09
N CYS A 121 -29.13 3.21 -12.52
CA CYS A 121 -28.52 2.16 -11.72
C CYS A 121 -27.05 2.36 -12.03
N VAL A 122 -26.23 2.77 -11.08
CA VAL A 122 -25.50 1.81 -10.26
C VAL A 122 -25.01 2.56 -9.01
N ASP A 123 -25.67 2.33 -7.87
CA ASP A 123 -24.95 2.20 -6.61
C ASP A 123 -24.33 0.80 -6.66
N PHE A 124 -23.07 0.69 -7.10
CA PHE A 124 -22.39 -0.60 -7.06
C PHE A 124 -22.01 -0.81 -5.60
N ASN A 125 -22.88 -1.52 -4.88
CA ASN A 125 -22.44 -2.29 -3.73
C ASN A 125 -21.36 -3.25 -4.26
N LEU A 126 -20.09 -2.92 -4.01
CA LEU A 126 -18.96 -3.79 -4.30
C LEU A 126 -19.11 -5.03 -3.44
N ASN A 127 -19.87 -6.01 -3.93
CA ASN A 127 -19.84 -7.37 -3.41
C ASN A 127 -18.50 -7.97 -3.87
N PRO A 128 -17.55 -8.27 -2.96
CA PRO A 128 -16.20 -8.67 -3.31
C PRO A 128 -16.13 -10.15 -3.75
N LYS A 129 -16.90 -10.53 -4.77
CA LYS A 129 -16.92 -11.90 -5.32
C LYS A 129 -16.63 -12.01 -6.81
N THR A 130 -16.12 -10.96 -7.45
CA THR A 130 -15.46 -11.10 -8.74
C THR A 130 -13.99 -11.45 -8.48
N LYS A 131 -13.63 -12.71 -8.76
CA LYS A 131 -12.21 -13.09 -8.92
C LYS A 131 -11.64 -12.24 -10.05
N VAL A 132 -10.95 -11.18 -9.69
CA VAL A 132 -10.00 -10.53 -10.57
C VAL A 132 -8.90 -11.56 -10.81
N GLU A 133 -8.85 -12.15 -12.00
CA GLU A 133 -7.65 -12.83 -12.45
C GLU A 133 -6.53 -11.79 -12.44
N GLN A 134 -5.63 -11.95 -11.48
CA GLN A 134 -4.47 -11.08 -11.37
C GLN A 134 -3.61 -11.26 -12.63
N PRO A 135 -3.08 -10.18 -13.22
CA PRO A 135 -2.00 -10.32 -14.18
C PRO A 135 -0.90 -11.10 -13.48
N LYS A 136 -0.44 -12.19 -14.10
CA LYS A 136 0.66 -13.02 -13.60
C LYS A 136 1.83 -12.11 -13.25
N GLU A 137 1.99 -11.86 -11.95
CA GLU A 137 3.25 -11.41 -11.39
C GLU A 137 4.27 -12.48 -11.77
N SER A 138 5.12 -12.17 -12.73
CA SER A 138 6.42 -12.82 -12.81
C SER A 138 7.07 -12.61 -11.45
N SER A 139 7.16 -13.68 -10.67
CA SER A 139 7.73 -13.70 -9.34
C SER A 139 9.16 -13.18 -9.38
N ILE A 140 9.35 -11.94 -8.92
CA ILE A 140 10.66 -11.31 -8.74
C ILE A 140 11.23 -11.63 -7.33
N TRP A 141 10.47 -12.32 -6.47
CA TRP A 141 10.90 -12.65 -5.10
C TRP A 141 10.72 -14.11 -4.69
N ASP A 142 10.69 -15.05 -5.63
CA ASP A 142 10.91 -16.47 -5.32
C ASP A 142 12.40 -16.73 -5.05
N PHE A 143 12.95 -16.13 -4.00
CA PHE A 143 14.16 -16.65 -3.38
C PHE A 143 13.73 -17.87 -2.54
N THR A 144 13.40 -18.95 -3.25
CA THR A 144 12.96 -20.21 -2.64
C THR A 144 14.01 -20.67 -1.63
N LEU A 145 13.54 -21.26 -0.52
CA LEU A 145 14.37 -21.82 0.54
C LEU A 145 15.49 -22.74 0.00
N GLU A 146 15.27 -23.35 -1.16
CA GLU A 146 16.25 -24.15 -1.90
C GLU A 146 17.48 -23.35 -2.37
N ASN A 147 17.31 -22.09 -2.77
CA ASN A 147 18.41 -21.21 -3.15
C ASN A 147 19.22 -20.83 -1.91
N LEU A 148 18.57 -20.56 -0.78
CA LEU A 148 19.26 -20.28 0.48
C LEU A 148 20.11 -21.47 0.96
N ILE A 149 19.57 -22.69 0.87
CA ILE A 149 20.29 -23.92 1.24
C ILE A 149 21.51 -24.12 0.35
N LYS A 150 21.38 -23.94 -0.98
CA LYS A 150 22.51 -24.04 -1.91
C LYS A 150 23.59 -23.00 -1.65
N TRP A 151 23.21 -21.77 -1.30
CA TRP A 151 24.15 -20.73 -0.90
C TRP A 151 24.90 -21.07 0.38
N LEU A 152 24.19 -21.61 1.39
CA LEU A 152 24.79 -22.06 2.64
C LEU A 152 25.74 -23.25 2.43
N GLU A 153 25.40 -24.19 1.55
CA GLU A 153 26.29 -25.31 1.18
C GLU A 153 27.57 -24.81 0.51
N LEU A 154 27.48 -23.83 -0.41
CA LEU A 154 28.67 -23.24 -1.04
C LEU A 154 29.55 -22.48 -0.06
N ILE A 155 28.96 -21.75 0.89
CA ILE A 155 29.68 -21.09 1.98
C ILE A 155 30.38 -22.12 2.87
N PHE A 156 29.70 -23.23 3.18
CA PHE A 156 30.26 -24.30 4.01
C PHE A 156 31.42 -25.01 3.32
N VAL A 157 31.31 -25.31 2.01
CA VAL A 157 32.39 -25.90 1.22
C VAL A 157 33.58 -24.95 1.11
N ALA A 158 33.34 -23.66 0.84
CA ALA A 158 34.41 -22.66 0.80
C ALA A 158 35.12 -22.52 2.15
N TYR A 159 34.36 -22.57 3.25
CA TYR A 159 34.90 -22.56 4.61
C TYR A 159 35.71 -23.82 4.94
N TYR A 160 35.24 -25.00 4.52
CA TYR A 160 35.94 -26.27 4.73
C TYR A 160 37.24 -26.35 3.90
N VAL A 161 37.20 -25.92 2.64
CA VAL A 161 38.38 -25.81 1.78
C VAL A 161 39.36 -24.79 2.36
N TRP A 162 38.88 -23.67 2.89
CA TRP A 162 39.71 -22.69 3.59
C TRP A 162 40.35 -23.30 4.85
N ILE A 163 39.61 -24.03 5.69
CA ILE A 163 40.17 -24.75 6.85
C ILE A 163 41.24 -25.76 6.43
N LEU A 164 41.01 -26.53 5.36
CA LEU A 164 41.97 -27.52 4.86
C LEU A 164 43.26 -26.87 4.35
N ILE A 165 43.15 -25.76 3.63
CA ILE A 165 44.30 -24.95 3.18
C ILE A 165 44.99 -24.29 4.39
N TYR A 166 44.23 -23.82 5.38
CA TYR A 166 44.74 -23.09 6.55
C TYR A 166 45.46 -24.01 7.55
N ASN A 167 44.97 -25.23 7.77
CA ASN A 167 45.64 -26.24 8.60
C ASN A 167 46.98 -26.70 8.00
N SER A 168 47.18 -26.51 6.69
CA SER A 168 48.48 -26.70 6.04
C SER A 168 49.48 -25.56 6.30
N SER A 169 49.05 -24.42 6.84
CA SER A 169 49.85 -23.19 6.96
C SER A 169 50.42 -22.93 8.36
N GLY A 170 50.12 -23.75 9.37
CA GLY A 170 50.84 -23.76 10.66
C GLY A 170 50.91 -22.42 11.43
N ASN A 171 49.96 -21.50 11.23
CA ASN A 171 49.97 -20.20 11.91
C ASN A 171 48.86 -20.10 12.96
N GLY A 172 49.26 -19.75 14.19
CA GLY A 172 48.44 -19.73 15.40
C GLY A 172 47.34 -18.68 15.37
N PHE A 173 46.19 -19.03 14.80
CA PHE A 173 44.98 -18.24 14.88
C PHE A 173 44.25 -18.50 16.20
N SER A 174 43.88 -17.42 16.89
CA SER A 174 43.15 -17.53 18.15
C SER A 174 41.68 -17.87 17.88
N TRP A 175 41.34 -19.16 18.02
CA TRP A 175 39.99 -19.72 17.84
C TRP A 175 38.90 -18.94 18.58
N ILE A 176 39.24 -18.34 19.73
CA ILE A 176 38.33 -17.53 20.53
C ILE A 176 37.82 -16.31 19.74
N LYS A 177 38.69 -15.62 18.98
CA LYS A 177 38.28 -14.44 18.18
C LYS A 177 37.44 -14.83 16.98
N PHE A 178 37.70 -16.00 16.41
CA PHE A 178 36.91 -16.51 15.28
C PHE A 178 35.50 -16.92 15.72
N LEU A 179 35.40 -17.69 16.81
CA LEU A 179 34.13 -18.09 17.39
C LEU A 179 33.31 -16.87 17.85
N LEU A 180 33.96 -15.82 18.35
CA LEU A 180 33.30 -14.56 18.69
C LEU A 180 32.69 -13.89 17.45
N ASN A 181 33.41 -13.84 16.33
CA ASN A 181 32.90 -13.24 15.08
C ASN A 181 31.77 -14.06 14.45
N VAL A 182 31.86 -15.40 14.49
CA VAL A 182 30.78 -16.29 14.03
C VAL A 182 29.54 -16.14 14.91
N PHE A 183 29.71 -16.03 16.22
CA PHE A 183 28.62 -15.79 17.15
C PHE A 183 27.94 -14.44 16.89
N ILE A 184 28.71 -13.38 16.64
CA ILE A 184 28.16 -12.06 16.27
C ILE A 184 27.36 -12.15 14.96
N LEU A 185 27.88 -12.85 13.94
CA LEU A 185 27.16 -13.01 12.67
C LEU A 185 25.86 -13.79 12.85
N ILE A 186 25.88 -14.90 13.60
CA ILE A 186 24.66 -15.67 13.92
C ILE A 186 23.66 -14.78 14.67
N GLN A 187 24.12 -13.96 15.62
CA GLN A 187 23.24 -13.08 16.40
C GLN A 187 22.62 -11.97 15.55
N THR A 188 23.37 -11.39 14.60
CA THR A 188 22.81 -10.43 13.64
C THR A 188 21.81 -11.08 12.70
N PHE A 189 22.04 -12.33 12.31
CA PHE A 189 21.18 -13.07 11.40
C PHE A 189 19.88 -13.54 12.07
N THR A 190 19.95 -14.02 13.32
CA THR A 190 18.76 -14.35 14.13
C THR A 190 17.96 -13.12 14.51
N SER A 191 18.60 -11.96 14.66
CA SER A 191 17.91 -10.67 14.84
C SER A 191 17.14 -10.29 13.58
N MET A 192 17.72 -10.43 12.38
CA MET A 192 17.00 -10.21 11.12
C MET A 192 15.84 -11.20 10.93
N PHE A 193 15.98 -12.45 11.37
CA PHE A 193 14.91 -13.45 11.30
C PHE A 193 13.81 -13.22 12.34
N SER A 194 14.14 -12.73 13.54
CA SER A 194 13.15 -12.41 14.59
C SER A 194 12.31 -11.18 14.24
N PHE A 195 12.84 -10.24 13.45
CA PHE A 195 12.04 -9.17 12.84
C PHE A 195 11.06 -9.72 11.79
N ASN A 196 11.40 -10.82 11.10
CA ASN A 196 10.56 -11.42 10.07
C ASN A 196 9.43 -12.30 10.65
N THR A 197 9.65 -13.00 11.77
CA THR A 197 8.59 -13.79 12.44
C THR A 197 7.52 -12.91 13.09
N GLN A 198 7.84 -11.68 13.45
CA GLN A 198 6.87 -10.71 13.94
C GLN A 198 5.92 -10.24 12.82
N TYR A 199 6.40 -10.21 11.56
CA TYR A 199 5.59 -9.97 10.37
C TYR A 199 4.61 -11.13 10.07
N ASP A 200 5.05 -12.38 10.21
CA ASP A 200 4.19 -13.56 9.96
C ASP A 200 3.12 -13.78 11.05
N GLN A 201 3.41 -13.46 12.31
CA GLN A 201 2.39 -13.44 13.36
C GLN A 201 1.38 -12.30 13.17
N TYR A 202 1.81 -11.14 12.69
CA TYR A 202 0.89 -10.03 12.38
C TYR A 202 -0.05 -10.40 11.22
N PHE A 203 0.45 -11.10 10.19
CA PHE A 203 -0.36 -11.52 9.05
C PHE A 203 -1.41 -12.60 9.41
N SER A 204 -1.11 -13.49 10.35
CA SER A 204 -2.05 -14.52 10.83
C SER A 204 -3.11 -13.99 11.81
N ILE A 205 -2.79 -12.96 12.60
CA ILE A 205 -3.75 -12.27 13.49
C ILE A 205 -4.74 -11.41 12.66
N VAL A 206 -4.27 -10.78 11.58
CA VAL A 206 -5.15 -10.04 10.64
C VAL A 206 -6.03 -11.01 9.82
N GLY A 207 -5.51 -12.19 9.45
CA GLY A 207 -6.28 -13.23 8.76
C GLY A 207 -7.38 -13.89 9.60
N THR A 208 -7.19 -14.03 10.92
CA THR A 208 -8.20 -14.60 11.83
C THR A 208 -9.28 -13.59 12.22
N SER A 209 -8.95 -12.30 12.31
CA SER A 209 -9.90 -11.21 12.59
C SER A 209 -10.95 -11.03 11.47
N ASN A 210 -10.55 -11.23 10.22
CA ASN A 210 -11.45 -11.15 9.05
C ASN A 210 -12.44 -12.34 8.96
N ASN A 211 -12.13 -13.49 9.58
CA ASN A 211 -13.04 -14.63 9.67
C ASN A 211 -14.03 -14.54 10.85
N ILE A 212 -13.73 -13.73 11.87
CA ILE A 212 -14.64 -13.49 13.00
C ILE A 212 -15.66 -12.39 12.63
N LEU A 213 -15.24 -11.36 11.90
CA LEU A 213 -16.14 -10.30 11.42
C LEU A 213 -17.16 -10.77 10.36
N SER A 214 -16.85 -11.80 9.59
CA SER A 214 -17.80 -12.39 8.63
C SER A 214 -18.87 -13.27 9.28
N ASN A 215 -18.66 -13.74 10.52
CA ASN A 215 -19.63 -14.56 11.27
C ASN A 215 -20.57 -13.74 12.17
N ILE A 216 -20.19 -12.51 12.54
CA ILE A 216 -21.03 -11.63 13.38
C ILE A 216 -22.03 -10.84 12.52
N GLY A 217 -21.76 -10.64 11.22
CA GLY A 217 -22.67 -9.98 10.28
C GLY A 217 -23.92 -10.79 9.88
N SER A 218 -24.00 -12.05 10.29
CA SER A 218 -25.09 -12.98 9.90
C SER A 218 -26.23 -13.07 10.94
N SER A 219 -26.09 -12.47 12.13
CA SER A 219 -27.06 -12.65 13.23
C SER A 219 -27.79 -11.38 13.67
N VAL A 220 -27.66 -10.27 12.94
CA VAL A 220 -28.24 -8.96 13.33
C VAL A 220 -29.35 -8.49 12.38
N PHE A 221 -29.87 -9.34 11.50
CA PHE A 221 -30.93 -8.98 10.54
C PHE A 221 -32.24 -9.76 10.66
N ASP A 222 -32.50 -10.38 11.80
CA ASP A 222 -33.82 -10.91 12.15
C ASP A 222 -34.22 -10.41 13.55
N ILE A 223 -35.01 -9.31 13.59
CA ILE A 223 -36.10 -8.95 14.52
C ILE A 223 -36.61 -7.54 14.17
#